data_AF-A0A3P6B6V9-F1
#
_entry.id   AF-A0A3P6B6V9-F1
#
_cell.length_a   1.000
_cell.length_b   1.000
_cell.length_c   1.000
_cell.angle_alpha   90.00
_cell.angle_beta   90.00
_cell.angle_gamma   90.00
#
_symmetry.space_group_name_H-M   'P 1'
#
loop_
_entity.id
_entity.type
_entity.pdbx_description
1 polymer ?
#
loop_
_entity_poly.entity_id
_entity_poly.type
_entity_poly.pdbx_seq_one_letter_code
_entity_poly.pdbx_strand_id
1 'polypeptide(L)'
;MPLWVDLRGVPNTLYSHEGLKCLVRAVGHFVKLHPNTEKCVRLDMARILVEVDLHKTLVEKITFTDKAGASHEVEVNYPWLPP
;
A
#
# COMPACT_ATOMS: atom_id res chain seq x y z
N MET A 1 14.07 6.57 1.01
CA MET A 1 14.68 5.48 0.21
C MET A 1 13.56 4.67 -0.44
N PRO A 2 13.67 4.29 -1.73
CA PRO A 2 12.62 3.53 -2.42
C PRO A 2 12.59 2.07 -1.98
N LEU A 3 11.44 1.59 -1.50
CA LEU A 3 11.18 0.20 -1.12
C LEU A 3 9.92 -0.33 -1.78
N TRP A 4 9.97 -1.63 -2.10
CA TRP A 4 8.75 -2.36 -2.46
C TRP A 4 7.95 -2.65 -1.20
N VAL A 5 6.66 -2.38 -1.26
CA VAL A 5 5.70 -2.61 -0.19
C VAL A 5 4.55 -3.43 -0.74
N ASP A 6 4.14 -4.45 0.02
CA ASP A 6 3.01 -5.31 -0.29
C ASP A 6 1.83 -4.94 0.60
N LEU A 7 0.76 -4.42 -0.01
CA LEU A 7 -0.51 -4.16 0.67
C LEU A 7 -1.43 -5.37 0.55
N ARG A 8 -2.01 -5.83 1.66
CA ARG A 8 -3.01 -6.91 1.68
C ARG A 8 -4.29 -6.46 2.36
N GLY A 9 -5.42 -7.03 1.94
CA GLY A 9 -6.74 -6.63 2.44
C GLY A 9 -7.26 -5.31 1.84
N VAL A 10 -6.67 -4.84 0.75
CA VAL A 10 -7.15 -3.64 0.03
C VAL A 10 -8.56 -3.88 -0.49
N PRO A 11 -9.57 -3.08 -0.12
CA PRO A 11 -10.91 -3.21 -0.69
C PRO A 11 -10.86 -3.02 -2.21
N ASN A 12 -11.61 -3.84 -2.96
CA ASN A 12 -11.64 -3.78 -4.42
C ASN A 12 -11.99 -2.38 -4.96
N THR A 13 -12.79 -1.61 -4.21
CA THR A 13 -13.16 -0.22 -4.53
C THR A 13 -11.97 0.75 -4.49
N LEU A 14 -10.90 0.41 -3.79
CA LEU A 14 -9.66 1.20 -3.68
C LEU A 14 -8.52 0.62 -4.51
N TYR A 15 -8.73 -0.50 -5.21
CA TYR A 15 -7.73 -1.11 -6.10
C TYR A 15 -7.67 -0.40 -7.47
N SER A 16 -7.68 0.93 -7.45
CA SER A 16 -7.40 1.77 -8.62
C SER A 16 -6.05 2.45 -8.43
N HIS A 17 -5.45 2.98 -9.51
CA HIS A 17 -4.19 3.71 -9.39
C HIS A 17 -4.29 4.82 -8.33
N GLU A 18 -5.33 5.66 -8.40
CA GLU A 18 -5.54 6.75 -7.45
C GLU A 18 -5.86 6.25 -6.03
N GLY A 19 -6.62 5.16 -5.90
CA GLY A 19 -6.92 4.56 -4.60
C GLY A 19 -5.67 4.01 -3.92
N LEU A 20 -4.85 3.26 -4.65
CA LEU A 20 -3.58 2.71 -4.16
C LEU A 20 -2.58 3.82 -3.84
N LYS A 21 -2.47 4.82 -4.71
CA LYS A 21 -1.65 6.02 -4.47
C LYS A 21 -2.09 6.76 -3.21
N CYS A 22 -3.39 6.88 -2.96
CA CYS A 22 -3.92 7.47 -1.75
C CYS A 22 -3.54 6.66 -0.50
N LEU A 23 -3.74 5.34 -0.54
CA LEU A 23 -3.41 4.44 0.59
C LEU A 23 -1.93 4.53 0.97
N VAL A 24 -1.02 4.46 0.00
CA VAL A 24 0.42 4.48 0.32
C VAL A 24 0.93 5.81 0.86
N ARG A 25 0.14 6.89 0.84
CA ARG A 25 0.51 8.15 1.52
C ARG A 25 0.70 7.98 3.01
N ALA A 26 0.02 7.00 3.62
CA ALA A 26 0.23 6.65 5.02
C ALA A 26 1.62 6.02 5.25
N VAL A 27 2.16 5.33 4.24
CA VAL A 27 3.44 4.61 4.29
C VAL A 27 4.61 5.50 3.89
N GLY A 28 4.44 6.32 2.85
CA GLY A 28 5.48 7.19 2.32
C GLY A 28 5.06 7.88 1.02
N HIS A 29 6.05 8.26 0.21
CA HIS A 29 5.80 8.93 -1.06
C HIS A 29 5.68 7.91 -2.21
N PHE A 30 4.55 7.92 -2.91
CA PHE A 30 4.30 7.01 -4.03
C PHE A 30 5.31 7.22 -5.17
N VAL A 31 5.87 6.13 -5.69
CA VAL A 31 6.75 6.16 -6.87
C VAL A 31 6.07 5.52 -8.07
N LYS A 32 5.70 4.24 -7.97
CA LYS A 32 5.02 3.49 -9.05
C LYS A 32 4.37 2.20 -8.57
N LEU A 33 3.43 1.69 -9.36
CA LEU A 33 2.87 0.36 -9.17
C LEU A 33 3.79 -0.72 -9.76
N HIS A 34 3.74 -1.93 -9.20
CA HIS A 34 4.29 -3.11 -9.87
C HIS A 34 3.42 -3.47 -11.08
N PRO A 35 3.97 -3.95 -12.22
CA PRO A 35 3.19 -4.26 -13.42
C PRO A 35 2.00 -5.20 -13.19
N ASN A 36 2.14 -6.18 -12.27
CA ASN A 36 1.04 -7.08 -11.93
C ASN A 36 -0.11 -6.37 -11.19
N THR A 37 0.21 -5.37 -10.38
CA THR A 37 -0.77 -4.55 -9.66
C THR A 37 -1.44 -3.55 -10.60
N GLU A 38 -0.67 -2.92 -11.49
CA GLU A 38 -1.19 -2.00 -12.51
C GLU A 38 -2.15 -2.72 -13.48
N LYS A 39 -1.84 -3.96 -13.86
CA LYS A 39 -2.69 -4.79 -14.73
C LYS A 39 -3.79 -5.54 -13.99
N CYS A 40 -3.93 -5.35 -12.68
CA CYS A 40 -4.88 -6.06 -11.82
C CYS A 40 -4.83 -7.59 -12.00
N VAL A 41 -3.64 -8.17 -12.18
CA VAL A 41 -3.45 -9.61 -12.39
C VAL A 41 -3.94 -10.41 -11.17
N ARG A 42 -3.83 -9.81 -9.99
CA ARG A 42 -4.32 -10.36 -8.72
C ARG A 42 -4.76 -9.23 -7.80
N LEU A 43 -5.78 -9.47 -6.98
CA LEU A 43 -6.36 -8.48 -6.08
C LEU A 43 -6.13 -8.79 -4.59
N ASP A 44 -5.59 -9.96 -4.28
CA ASP A 44 -5.20 -10.37 -2.92
C ASP A 44 -4.04 -9.55 -2.36
N MET A 45 -3.19 -8.99 -3.24
CA MET A 45 -2.03 -8.19 -2.86
C MET A 45 -1.74 -7.11 -3.90
N ALA A 46 -1.46 -5.89 -3.45
CA ALA A 46 -0.96 -4.79 -4.27
C ALA A 46 0.50 -4.48 -3.92
N ARG A 47 1.40 -4.65 -4.89
CA ARG A 47 2.82 -4.31 -4.73
C ARG A 47 3.11 -2.93 -5.30
N ILE A 48 3.68 -2.06 -4.48
CA ILE A 48 3.88 -0.65 -4.79
C ILE A 48 5.30 -0.24 -4.40
N LEU A 49 5.95 0.54 -5.24
CA LEU A 49 7.23 1.17 -4.92
C LEU A 49 6.95 2.50 -4.23
N VAL A 50 7.46 2.65 -3.01
CA VAL A 50 7.22 3.81 -2.15
C VAL A 50 8.57 4.31 -1.62
N GLU A 51 8.78 5.62 -1.64
CA GLU A 51 9.88 6.25 -0.92
C GLU A 51 9.50 6.40 0.56
N VAL A 52 10.23 5.68 1.41
CA VAL A 52 10.01 5.68 2.86
C VAL A 52 11.21 6.26 3.62
N ASP A 53 10.93 6.79 4.80
CA ASP A 53 11.93 7.30 5.74
C ASP A 53 12.21 6.24 6.80
N LEU A 54 13.34 5.54 6.69
CA LEU A 54 13.73 4.45 7.60
C LEU A 54 14.16 4.92 8.99
N HIS A 55 14.29 6.22 9.22
CA HIS A 55 14.58 6.76 10.56
C HIS A 55 13.31 6.88 11.42
N LYS A 56 12.14 6.60 10.84
CA LYS A 56 10.84 6.60 11.53
C LYS A 56 10.31 5.18 11.64
N THR A 57 9.41 4.98 12.60
CA THR A 57 8.67 3.72 12.73
C THR A 57 7.92 3.43 11.42
N LEU A 58 8.16 2.24 10.88
CA LEU A 58 7.49 1.81 9.66
C LEU A 58 6.02 1.53 9.94
N VAL A 59 5.18 1.91 8.97
CA VAL A 59 3.75 1.62 9.03
C VAL A 59 3.54 0.18 8.63
N GLU A 60 2.99 -0.63 9.52
CA GLU A 60 2.68 -2.05 9.28
C GLU A 60 1.19 -2.27 8.97
N LYS A 61 0.34 -1.26 9.22
CA LYS A 61 -1.10 -1.37 9.11
C LYS A 61 -1.75 -0.01 8.86
N ILE A 62 -2.70 0.03 7.93
CA ILE A 62 -3.51 1.21 7.60
C ILE A 62 -4.96 0.90 7.94
N THR A 63 -5.56 1.72 8.80
CA THR A 63 -6.98 1.61 9.18
C THR A 63 -7.73 2.85 8.72
N PHE A 64 -8.88 2.66 8.08
CA PHE A 64 -9.75 3.78 7.68
C PHE A 64 -11.21 3.35 7.71
N THR A 65 -12.10 4.33 7.84
CA THR A 65 -13.55 4.12 7.80
C THR A 65 -14.08 4.64 6.47
N ASP A 66 -14.91 3.84 5.80
CA ASP A 66 -15.57 4.29 4.58
C ASP A 66 -16.78 5.19 4.88
N LYS A 67 -17.41 5.71 3.83
CA LYS A 67 -18.59 6.57 3.95
C LYS A 67 -19.81 5.86 4.55
N ALA A 68 -19.83 4.53 4.53
CA ALA A 68 -20.89 3.72 5.13
C ALA A 68 -20.61 3.40 6.61
N GLY A 69 -19.48 3.85 7.17
CA GLY A 69 -19.10 3.59 8.55
C GLY A 69 -18.39 2.25 8.75
N ALA A 70 -18.11 1.49 7.69
CA ALA A 70 -17.38 0.24 7.82
C ALA A 70 -15.88 0.53 7.98
N SER A 71 -15.26 -0.12 8.97
CA SER A 71 -13.83 -0.02 9.21
C SER A 71 -13.09 -1.06 8.38
N HIS A 72 -12.08 -0.60 7.66
CA HIS A 72 -11.22 -1.40 6.81
C HIS A 72 -9.80 -1.38 7.35
N GLU A 73 -9.12 -2.49 7.14
CA GLU A 73 -7.76 -2.70 7.59
C GLU A 73 -6.93 -3.26 6.44
N VAL A 74 -5.81 -2.59 6.17
CA VAL A 74 -4.85 -2.98 5.13
C VAL A 74 -3.51 -3.24 5.80
N GLU A 75 -3.01 -4.47 5.65
CA GLU A 75 -1.68 -4.84 6.12
C GLU A 75 -0.62 -4.29 5.18
N VAL A 76 0.50 -3.84 5.74
CA VAL A 76 1.64 -3.28 5.01
C VAL A 76 2.87 -4.13 5.31
N ASN A 77 3.39 -4.82 4.29
CA ASN A 77 4.57 -5.66 4.42
C ASN A 77 5.75 -5.11 3.62
N TYR A 78 6.94 -5.16 4.21
CA TYR A 78 8.20 -4.77 3.58
C TYR A 78 9.01 -6.04 3.24
N PRO A 79 8.83 -6.64 2.05
CA PRO A 79 9.45 -7.92 1.70
C PRO A 79 10.99 -7.89 1.75
N TRP A 80 11.59 -6.71 1.67
CA TRP A 80 13.02 -6.51 1.85
C TRP A 80 13.29 -5.15 2.50
N LEU A 81 14.09 -5.17 3.56
CA LEU A 81 14.67 -4.00 4.21
C LEU A 81 16.19 -4.05 4.02
N PRO A 82 16.86 -2.91 3.83
CA PRO A 82 18.32 -2.87 3.77
C PRO A 82 18.91 -3.30 5.13
N PRO A 83 20.11 -3.89 5.13
CA PRO A 83 20.83 -4.24 6.35
C PRO A 83 21.29 -3.01 7.15
#